data_AF-A0A0P6YEM4-F1
#
_entry.id   AF-A0A0P6YEM4-F1
#
_cell.length_a   1.000
_cell.length_b   1.000
_cell.length_c   1.000
_cell.angle_alpha   90.00
_cell.angle_beta   90.00
_cell.angle_gamma   90.00
#
_symmetry.space_group_name_H-M   'P 1'
#
loop_
_entity.id
_entity.type
_entity.pdbx_description
1 polymer ?
#
loop_
_entity_poly.entity_id
_entity_poly.type
_entity_poly.pdbx_seq_one_letter_code
_entity_poly.pdbx_strand_id
1 'polypeptide(L)'
;MSQNAPTILYCVNHPDRETLLRCNRCERPICPECAVLTPTGYRCKDCVRNQQKVFDTAQWFDYPLAVIIAGVLSFLGSLIANLLGFFTLFVAPVAGVIIAEAVREATRRRRSRWLYRAATLAAVIGGAVLILARVAGFLFGLNGFPLWPLVWQGAYVALVGSTVFYRLTGIKI
;
A
#
# COMPACT_ATOMS: atom_id res chain seq x y z
N MET A 1 -56.14 14.69 9.12
CA MET A 1 -55.17 14.09 8.20
C MET A 1 -54.35 15.23 7.58
N SER A 2 -53.15 15.50 8.11
CA SER A 2 -52.27 16.56 7.59
C SER A 2 -51.70 16.12 6.23
N GLN A 3 -52.14 16.77 5.16
CA GLN A 3 -51.58 16.61 3.82
C GLN A 3 -50.30 17.44 3.74
N ASN A 4 -49.14 16.82 4.00
CA ASN A 4 -47.86 17.41 3.62
C ASN A 4 -47.80 17.43 2.10
N ALA A 5 -48.04 18.59 1.48
CA ALA A 5 -47.76 18.80 0.07
C ALA A 5 -46.31 18.34 -0.20
N PRO A 6 -46.03 17.55 -1.26
CA PRO A 6 -44.67 17.16 -1.58
C PRO A 6 -43.92 18.44 -1.92
N THR A 7 -43.13 18.95 -0.97
CA THR A 7 -42.12 19.97 -1.27
C THR A 7 -41.19 19.31 -2.27
N ILE A 8 -41.24 19.78 -3.51
CA ILE A 8 -40.33 19.34 -4.56
C ILE A 8 -38.91 19.71 -4.11
N LEU A 9 -38.09 18.69 -3.88
CA LEU A 9 -36.72 18.87 -3.41
C LEU A 9 -35.76 18.57 -4.53
N TYR A 10 -34.82 19.47 -4.73
CA TYR A 10 -33.80 19.30 -5.76
C TYR A 10 -32.59 18.57 -5.21
N CYS A 11 -31.92 17.79 -6.06
CA CYS A 11 -30.70 17.11 -5.66
C CYS A 11 -29.61 18.13 -5.30
N VAL A 12 -28.90 17.91 -4.19
CA VAL A 12 -27.78 18.77 -3.76
C VAL A 12 -26.69 18.91 -4.83
N ASN A 13 -26.49 17.88 -5.66
CA ASN A 13 -25.50 17.89 -6.73
C ASN A 13 -26.08 18.30 -8.10
N HIS A 14 -27.40 18.25 -8.26
CA HIS A 14 -28.08 18.55 -9.51
C HIS A 14 -29.34 19.38 -9.19
N PRO A 15 -29.22 20.72 -9.16
CA PRO A 15 -30.33 21.59 -8.82
C PRO A 15 -31.47 21.52 -9.84
N ASP A 16 -31.22 21.02 -11.06
CA ASP A 16 -32.22 20.90 -12.12
C ASP A 16 -33.10 19.64 -12.00
N ARG A 17 -32.81 18.76 -11.03
CA ARG A 17 -33.54 17.48 -10.89
C ARG A 17 -34.35 17.43 -9.61
N GLU A 18 -35.66 17.26 -9.76
CA GLU A 18 -36.58 16.99 -8.68
C GLU A 18 -36.40 15.57 -8.13
N THR A 19 -36.44 15.44 -6.81
CA THR A 19 -36.13 14.21 -6.10
C THR A 19 -36.99 14.06 -4.86
N LEU A 20 -37.44 12.83 -4.62
CA LEU A 20 -38.11 12.43 -3.37
C LEU A 20 -37.20 11.52 -2.51
N LEU A 21 -36.03 11.15 -3.03
CA LEU A 21 -35.07 10.26 -2.38
C LEU A 21 -34.17 11.05 -1.42
N ARG A 22 -33.88 10.45 -0.27
CA ARG A 22 -33.00 11.01 0.77
C ARG A 22 -31.95 9.99 1.19
N CYS A 23 -30.76 10.49 1.53
CA CYS A 23 -29.70 9.66 2.07
C CYS A 23 -30.05 9.16 3.49
N ASN A 24 -29.91 7.87 3.78
CA ASN A 24 -30.15 7.27 5.12
C ASN A 24 -29.03 7.56 6.15
N ARG A 25 -28.34 8.69 6.04
CA ARG A 25 -27.25 9.05 6.97
C ARG A 25 -27.14 10.55 7.21
N CYS A 26 -27.37 11.32 6.16
CA CYS A 26 -27.31 12.78 6.23
C CYS A 26 -28.60 13.45 5.76
N GLU A 27 -29.63 12.66 5.44
CA GLU A 27 -31.00 13.07 5.08
C GLU A 27 -31.12 14.05 3.89
N ARG A 28 -29.99 14.35 3.23
CA ARG A 28 -29.87 15.22 2.06
C ARG A 28 -30.63 14.62 0.87
N PRO A 29 -31.33 15.46 0.08
CA PRO A 29 -32.02 15.01 -1.13
C PRO A 29 -31.03 14.58 -2.22
N ILE A 30 -31.28 13.42 -2.83
CA ILE A 30 -30.41 12.79 -3.82
C ILE A 30 -31.20 12.35 -5.05
N CYS A 31 -30.64 12.52 -6.24
CA CYS A 31 -31.22 11.95 -7.45
C CYS A 31 -30.84 10.47 -7.59
N PRO A 32 -31.60 9.66 -8.38
CA PRO A 32 -31.28 8.25 -8.62
C PRO A 32 -29.86 8.03 -9.19
N GLU A 33 -29.29 8.99 -9.92
CA GLU A 33 -27.90 8.91 -10.41
C GLU A 33 -26.83 9.18 -9.32
N CYS A 34 -27.21 9.89 -8.26
CA CYS A 34 -26.34 10.17 -7.12
C CYS A 34 -26.52 9.16 -5.98
N ALA A 35 -27.56 8.33 -6.04
CA ALA A 35 -27.87 7.32 -5.05
C ALA A 35 -26.97 6.08 -5.24
N VAL A 36 -26.25 5.71 -4.20
CA VAL A 36 -25.47 4.46 -4.15
C VAL A 36 -26.25 3.46 -3.30
N LEU A 37 -26.55 2.30 -3.86
CA LEU A 37 -27.19 1.22 -3.12
C LEU A 37 -26.19 0.63 -2.13
N THR A 38 -26.51 0.68 -0.84
CA THR A 38 -25.76 0.04 0.24
C THR A 38 -26.66 -0.97 0.95
N PRO A 39 -26.12 -1.93 1.74
CA PRO A 39 -26.93 -2.94 2.44
C PRO A 39 -28.02 -2.33 3.34
N THR A 40 -27.81 -1.10 3.82
CA THR A 40 -28.76 -0.35 4.68
C THR A 40 -29.66 0.61 3.91
N GLY A 41 -29.70 0.53 2.57
CA GLY A 41 -30.48 1.42 1.70
C GLY A 41 -29.64 2.41 0.88
N TYR A 42 -30.25 3.50 0.41
CA TYR A 42 -29.60 4.48 -0.45
C TYR A 42 -28.72 5.46 0.35
N ARG A 43 -27.47 5.64 -0.08
CA ARG A 43 -26.53 6.64 0.46
C ARG A 43 -26.04 7.58 -0.63
N CYS A 44 -25.75 8.83 -0.24
CA CYS A 44 -25.10 9.80 -1.14
C CYS A 44 -23.61 9.48 -1.33
N LYS A 45 -23.04 9.89 -2.46
CA LYS A 45 -21.61 9.70 -2.79
C LYS A 45 -20.68 10.29 -1.73
N ASP A 46 -21.04 11.40 -1.10
CA ASP A 46 -20.24 12.02 -0.04
C ASP A 46 -20.16 11.14 1.22
N CYS A 47 -21.29 10.56 1.65
CA CYS A 47 -21.33 9.68 2.82
C CYS A 47 -20.55 8.38 2.57
N VAL A 48 -20.59 7.86 1.35
CA VAL A 48 -19.79 6.69 0.94
C VAL A 48 -18.30 7.04 0.93
N ARG A 49 -17.91 8.18 0.35
CA ARG A 49 -16.52 8.67 0.37
C ARG A 49 -16.00 8.90 1.78
N ASN A 50 -16.82 9.45 2.68
CA ASN A 50 -16.43 9.64 4.08
C ASN A 50 -16.29 8.31 4.84
N GLN A 51 -17.08 7.28 4.54
CA GLN A 51 -16.81 5.94 5.11
C GLN A 51 -15.49 5.35 4.60
N GLN A 52 -15.13 5.58 3.33
CA GLN A 52 -13.84 5.14 2.79
C GLN A 52 -12.66 5.80 3.51
N LYS A 53 -12.78 7.08 3.90
CA LYS A 53 -11.73 7.79 4.66
C LYS A 53 -11.52 7.28 6.09
N VAL A 54 -12.54 6.71 6.73
CA VAL A 54 -12.42 6.16 8.10
C VAL A 54 -11.52 4.91 8.15
N PHE A 55 -11.26 4.26 7.00
CA PHE A 55 -10.33 3.14 6.92
C PHE A 55 -8.85 3.54 6.85
N ASP A 56 -8.49 4.83 6.79
CA ASP A 56 -7.11 5.28 6.96
C ASP A 56 -6.73 5.35 8.46
N THR A 57 -6.76 4.20 9.14
CA THR A 57 -6.29 4.08 10.54
C THR A 57 -4.77 3.88 10.61
N ALA A 58 -4.01 4.69 9.87
CA ALA A 58 -2.55 4.69 9.91
C ALA A 58 -2.10 5.47 11.16
N GLN A 59 -1.70 4.77 12.22
CA GLN A 59 -1.05 5.41 13.35
C GLN A 59 0.41 5.71 13.01
N TRP A 60 0.92 6.83 13.52
CA TRP A 60 2.29 7.30 13.29
C TRP A 60 3.37 6.26 13.66
N PHE A 61 3.04 5.32 14.55
CA PHE A 61 3.91 4.21 14.97
C PHE A 61 4.04 3.06 13.97
N ASP A 62 3.08 2.87 13.06
CA ASP A 62 3.14 1.77 12.07
C ASP A 62 4.23 2.02 11.00
N TYR A 63 4.57 3.29 10.77
CA TYR A 63 5.62 3.72 9.85
C TYR A 63 7.04 3.26 10.25
N PRO A 64 7.56 3.66 11.43
CA PRO A 64 8.90 3.26 11.84
C PRO A 64 9.02 1.74 12.01
N LEU A 65 7.96 1.07 12.49
CA LEU A 65 7.96 -0.39 12.65
C LEU A 65 8.10 -1.11 11.30
N ALA A 66 7.32 -0.70 10.28
CA ALA A 66 7.40 -1.29 8.94
C ALA A 66 8.76 -1.03 8.29
N VAL A 67 9.33 0.17 8.47
CA VAL A 67 10.66 0.53 7.95
C VAL A 67 11.75 -0.32 8.58
N ILE A 68 11.73 -0.47 9.91
CA ILE A 68 12.74 -1.25 10.65
C ILE A 68 12.66 -2.73 10.25
N ILE A 69 11.47 -3.33 10.21
CA ILE A 69 11.32 -4.75 9.87
C ILE A 69 11.70 -5.02 8.41
N ALA A 70 11.23 -4.20 7.46
CA ALA A 70 11.57 -4.35 6.05
C ALA A 70 13.07 -4.13 5.81
N GLY A 71 13.67 -3.14 6.48
CA GLY A 71 15.09 -2.83 6.39
C GLY A 71 15.96 -3.96 6.94
N VAL A 72 15.66 -4.45 8.15
CA VAL A 72 16.42 -5.52 8.81
C VAL A 72 16.33 -6.83 8.02
N LEU A 73 15.14 -7.23 7.58
CA LEU A 73 14.97 -8.46 6.82
C LEU A 73 15.61 -8.37 5.42
N SER A 74 15.53 -7.21 4.76
CA SER A 74 16.20 -7.00 3.46
C SER A 74 17.72 -7.00 3.60
N PHE A 75 18.24 -6.43 4.69
CA PHE A 75 19.67 -6.46 5.01
C PHE A 75 20.17 -7.88 5.24
N LEU A 76 19.46 -8.67 6.06
CA LEU A 76 19.79 -10.09 6.29
C LEU A 76 19.71 -10.91 5.01
N GLY A 77 18.67 -10.69 4.19
CA GLY A 77 18.52 -11.37 2.91
C GLY A 77 19.62 -11.03 1.91
N SER A 78 20.13 -9.79 1.91
CA SER A 78 21.25 -9.37 1.04
C SER A 78 22.61 -9.92 1.49
N LEU A 79 22.81 -10.16 2.80
CA LEU A 79 23.97 -10.93 3.29
C LEU A 79 23.92 -12.38 2.80
N ILE A 80 22.75 -13.02 2.90
CA ILE A 80 22.53 -14.41 2.45
C ILE A 80 22.68 -14.50 0.93
N ALA A 81 22.22 -13.50 0.19
CA ALA A 81 22.33 -13.42 -1.26
C ALA A 81 23.79 -13.37 -1.75
N ASN A 82 24.69 -12.75 -0.98
CA ASN A 82 26.13 -12.74 -1.27
C ASN A 82 26.76 -14.12 -1.19
N LEU A 83 26.27 -14.96 -0.28
CA LEU A 83 26.83 -16.30 -0.05
C LEU A 83 26.36 -17.31 -1.10
N LEU A 84 25.14 -17.15 -1.61
CA LEU A 84 24.48 -18.17 -2.42
C LEU A 84 24.71 -18.06 -3.93
N GLY A 85 25.30 -16.97 -4.42
CA GLY A 85 25.53 -16.76 -5.85
C GLY A 85 24.28 -17.12 -6.66
N PHE A 86 24.40 -17.91 -7.72
CA PHE A 86 23.31 -18.33 -8.63
C PHE A 86 21.98 -18.78 -7.97
N PHE A 87 21.96 -19.31 -6.75
CA PHE A 87 20.72 -19.77 -6.09
C PHE A 87 19.78 -18.64 -5.65
N THR A 88 20.26 -17.41 -5.61
CA THR A 88 19.48 -16.22 -5.27
C THR A 88 18.27 -15.99 -6.18
N LEU A 89 18.30 -16.44 -7.44
CA LEU A 89 17.15 -16.33 -8.34
C LEU A 89 15.93 -17.11 -7.79
N PHE A 90 16.18 -18.25 -7.15
CA PHE A 90 15.15 -19.10 -6.55
C PHE A 90 14.79 -18.65 -5.13
N VAL A 91 15.76 -18.11 -4.39
CA VAL A 91 15.57 -17.67 -3.00
C VAL A 91 14.92 -16.29 -2.91
N ALA A 92 15.16 -15.39 -3.88
CA ALA A 92 14.64 -14.03 -3.85
C ALA A 92 13.11 -13.93 -3.80
N PRO A 93 12.33 -14.72 -4.59
CA PRO A 93 10.87 -14.72 -4.47
C PRO A 93 10.39 -15.22 -3.11
N VAL A 94 11.03 -16.26 -2.58
CA VAL A 94 10.69 -16.84 -1.26
C VAL A 94 10.99 -15.84 -0.14
N ALA A 95 12.16 -15.18 -0.20
CA ALA A 95 12.52 -14.11 0.73
C ALA A 95 11.54 -12.94 0.66
N GLY A 96 11.15 -12.51 -0.55
CA GLY A 96 10.15 -11.45 -0.75
C GLY A 96 8.78 -11.79 -0.15
N VAL A 97 8.35 -13.05 -0.27
CA VAL A 97 7.10 -13.55 0.34
C VAL A 97 7.18 -13.49 1.87
N ILE A 98 8.29 -13.95 2.46
CA ILE A 98 8.51 -13.95 3.91
C ILE A 98 8.52 -12.52 4.45
N ILE A 99 9.22 -11.61 3.78
CA ILE A 99 9.28 -10.19 4.16
C ILE A 99 7.88 -9.56 4.10
N ALA A 100 7.14 -9.80 3.02
CA ALA A 100 5.79 -9.26 2.86
C ALA A 100 4.82 -9.77 3.94
N GLU A 101 4.87 -11.06 4.28
CA GLU A 101 4.02 -11.64 5.32
C GLU A 101 4.43 -11.14 6.72
N ALA A 102 5.73 -11.03 7.01
CA ALA A 102 6.23 -10.50 8.28
C ALA A 102 5.81 -9.03 8.49
N VAL A 103 5.93 -8.19 7.46
CA VAL A 103 5.47 -6.81 7.50
C VAL A 103 3.95 -6.74 7.70
N ARG A 104 3.20 -7.62 7.02
CA ARG A 104 1.73 -7.68 7.11
C ARG A 104 1.24 -8.09 8.49
N GLU A 105 1.91 -9.06 9.12
CA GLU A 105 1.60 -9.49 10.49
C GLU A 105 1.94 -8.38 11.49
N ALA A 106 3.10 -7.74 11.33
CA ALA A 106 3.54 -6.65 12.20
C ALA A 106 2.64 -5.39 12.12
N THR A 107 2.09 -5.08 10.93
CA THR A 107 1.14 -3.96 10.74
C THR A 107 -0.32 -4.34 11.03
N ARG A 108 -0.55 -5.53 11.60
CA ARG A 108 -1.85 -5.96 12.13
C ARG A 108 -2.99 -5.85 11.09
N ARG A 109 -2.67 -6.08 9.80
CA ARG A 109 -3.58 -6.00 8.65
C ARG A 109 -4.25 -4.63 8.39
N ARG A 110 -3.69 -3.52 8.89
CA ARG A 110 -4.21 -2.17 8.63
C ARG A 110 -3.95 -1.78 7.16
N ARG A 111 -4.99 -1.35 6.43
CA ARG A 111 -4.93 -0.95 5.01
C ARG A 111 -4.72 0.56 4.90
N SER A 112 -3.52 1.03 4.52
CA SER A 112 -3.36 2.41 4.04
C SER A 112 -2.41 2.47 2.83
N ARG A 113 -2.79 3.25 1.80
CA ARG A 113 -2.04 3.31 0.52
C ARG A 113 -0.64 3.88 0.67
N TRP A 114 -0.44 4.73 1.68
CA TRP A 114 0.83 5.38 1.95
C TRP A 114 1.79 4.50 2.76
N LEU A 115 1.28 3.62 3.64
CA LEU A 115 2.08 2.65 4.38
C LEU A 115 2.73 1.62 3.43
N TYR A 116 1.98 1.17 2.41
CA TYR A 116 2.51 0.23 1.43
C TYR A 116 3.65 0.82 0.61
N ARG A 117 3.56 2.09 0.17
CA ARG A 117 4.67 2.76 -0.54
C ARG A 117 5.91 2.92 0.34
N ALA A 118 5.72 3.23 1.62
CA ALA A 118 6.82 3.38 2.58
C ALA A 118 7.52 2.04 2.86
N ALA A 119 6.76 0.95 2.99
CA ALA A 119 7.33 -0.39 3.17
C ALA A 119 8.14 -0.85 1.94
N THR A 120 7.64 -0.61 0.72
CA THR A 120 8.39 -0.93 -0.51
C THR A 120 9.65 -0.07 -0.62
N LEU A 121 9.56 1.24 -0.33
CA LEU A 121 10.72 2.13 -0.29
C LEU A 121 11.75 1.66 0.73
N ALA A 122 11.34 1.26 1.92
CA ALA A 122 12.23 0.76 2.96
C ALA A 122 12.93 -0.55 2.57
N ALA A 123 12.22 -1.48 1.92
CA ALA A 123 12.82 -2.72 1.41
C ALA A 123 13.87 -2.44 0.32
N VAL A 124 13.57 -1.52 -0.60
CA VAL A 124 14.50 -1.10 -1.66
C VAL A 124 15.72 -0.40 -1.07
N ILE A 125 15.51 0.53 -0.13
CA ILE A 125 16.59 1.25 0.55
C ILE A 125 17.46 0.27 1.35
N GLY A 126 16.87 -0.65 2.11
CA GLY A 126 17.59 -1.66 2.88
C GLY A 126 18.46 -2.57 2.02
N GLY A 127 17.97 -2.96 0.83
CA GLY A 127 18.78 -3.71 -0.15
C GLY A 127 19.86 -2.87 -0.82
N ALA A 128 19.59 -1.58 -1.07
CA ALA A 128 20.52 -0.66 -1.73
C ALA A 128 21.70 -0.22 -0.85
N VAL A 129 21.57 -0.25 0.49
CA VAL A 129 22.66 0.10 1.42
C VAL A 129 23.93 -0.73 1.17
N LEU A 130 23.78 -2.03 0.93
CA LEU A 130 24.92 -2.92 0.69
C LEU A 130 25.54 -2.72 -0.70
N ILE A 131 24.73 -2.34 -1.69
CA ILE A 131 25.21 -1.96 -3.02
C ILE A 131 26.06 -0.69 -2.91
N LEU A 132 25.57 0.32 -2.19
CA LEU A 132 26.30 1.57 -1.93
C LEU A 132 27.60 1.32 -1.16
N ALA A 133 27.60 0.45 -0.15
CA ALA A 133 28.81 0.10 0.59
C ALA A 133 29.87 -0.59 -0.30
N ARG A 134 29.46 -1.44 -1.23
CA ARG A 134 30.36 -2.11 -2.19
C ARG A 134 30.91 -1.14 -3.25
N VAL A 135 30.07 -0.25 -3.78
CA VAL A 135 30.50 0.80 -4.72
C VAL A 135 31.44 1.79 -4.04
N ALA A 136 31.15 2.18 -2.80
CA ALA A 136 32.05 3.01 -1.99
C ALA A 136 33.38 2.28 -1.73
N GLY A 137 33.35 1.02 -1.31
CA GLY A 137 34.57 0.22 -1.12
C GLY A 137 35.42 0.08 -2.40
N PHE A 138 34.77 0.04 -3.57
CA PHE A 138 35.44 0.11 -4.87
C PHE A 138 36.04 1.51 -5.13
N LEU A 139 35.28 2.60 -4.90
CA LEU A 139 35.76 3.98 -5.05
C LEU A 139 36.94 4.31 -4.12
N PHE A 140 36.95 3.75 -2.92
CA PHE A 140 38.02 3.89 -1.93
C PHE A 140 39.20 2.92 -2.15
N GLY A 141 39.19 2.11 -3.22
CA GLY A 141 40.30 1.23 -3.58
C GLY A 141 40.52 0.04 -2.64
N LEU A 142 39.60 -0.21 -1.71
CA LEU A 142 39.69 -1.29 -0.71
C LEU A 142 39.28 -2.66 -1.29
N ASN A 143 38.58 -2.68 -2.44
CA ASN A 143 38.10 -3.89 -3.09
C ASN A 143 38.22 -3.78 -4.62
N GLY A 144 38.49 -4.90 -5.31
CA GLY A 144 38.40 -4.98 -6.78
C GLY A 144 36.95 -4.90 -7.28
N PHE A 145 36.72 -4.41 -8.50
CA PHE A 145 35.39 -4.16 -9.08
C PHE A 145 34.57 -5.47 -9.13
N PRO A 146 33.58 -5.67 -8.24
CA PRO A 146 32.87 -6.94 -8.17
C PRO A 146 31.67 -6.88 -9.11
N LEU A 147 31.91 -6.86 -10.42
CA LEU A 147 30.85 -6.79 -11.44
C LEU A 147 29.81 -7.91 -11.25
N TRP A 148 30.28 -9.13 -10.98
CA TRP A 148 29.42 -10.31 -10.84
C TRP A 148 28.50 -10.25 -9.60
N PRO A 149 29.00 -9.97 -8.37
CA PRO A 149 28.15 -9.74 -7.21
C PRO A 149 27.20 -8.54 -7.33
N LEU A 150 27.61 -7.47 -8.02
CA LEU A 150 26.79 -6.25 -8.22
C LEU A 150 25.55 -6.53 -9.07
N VAL A 151 25.72 -7.21 -10.20
CA VAL A 151 24.60 -7.60 -11.08
C VAL A 151 23.57 -8.41 -10.31
N TRP A 152 24.05 -9.32 -9.46
CA TRP A 152 23.23 -10.25 -8.74
C TRP A 152 22.50 -9.64 -7.54
N GLN A 153 23.15 -8.71 -6.83
CA GLN A 153 22.49 -7.89 -5.82
C GLN A 153 21.46 -6.94 -6.44
N GLY A 154 21.75 -6.36 -7.61
CA GLY A 154 20.79 -5.56 -8.36
C GLY A 154 19.54 -6.37 -8.73
N ALA A 155 19.74 -7.60 -9.22
CA ALA A 155 18.66 -8.54 -9.51
C ALA A 155 17.84 -8.88 -8.25
N TYR A 156 18.50 -9.12 -7.11
CA TYR A 156 17.84 -9.38 -5.83
C TYR A 156 16.95 -8.20 -5.39
N VAL A 157 17.47 -6.97 -5.40
CA VAL A 157 16.69 -5.78 -5.01
C VAL A 157 15.50 -5.54 -5.95
N ALA A 158 15.71 -5.72 -7.26
CA ALA A 158 14.65 -5.58 -8.25
C ALA A 158 13.54 -6.63 -8.05
N LEU A 159 13.93 -7.90 -7.85
CA LEU A 159 12.98 -9.00 -7.63
C LEU A 159 12.24 -8.84 -6.30
N VAL A 160 12.93 -8.61 -5.19
CA VAL A 160 12.29 -8.43 -3.87
C VAL A 160 11.38 -7.20 -3.88
N GLY A 161 11.85 -6.07 -4.41
CA GLY A 161 11.04 -4.85 -4.53
C GLY A 161 9.77 -5.07 -5.35
N SER A 162 9.88 -5.75 -6.50
CA SER A 162 8.74 -6.11 -7.35
C SER A 162 7.77 -7.05 -6.62
N THR A 163 8.28 -8.09 -5.97
CA THR A 163 7.46 -9.10 -5.26
C THR A 163 6.69 -8.46 -4.11
N VAL A 164 7.35 -7.64 -3.29
CA VAL A 164 6.73 -6.90 -2.20
C VAL A 164 5.69 -5.91 -2.75
N PHE A 165 5.99 -5.19 -3.82
CA PHE A 165 5.05 -4.27 -4.45
C PHE A 165 3.80 -4.97 -4.98
N TYR A 166 3.94 -6.04 -5.77
CA TYR A 166 2.79 -6.76 -6.33
C TYR A 166 1.92 -7.39 -5.26
N ARG A 167 2.52 -7.97 -4.21
CA ARG A 167 1.78 -8.65 -3.14
C ARG A 167 1.03 -7.70 -2.23
N LEU A 168 1.60 -6.50 -1.98
CA LEU A 168 0.94 -5.46 -1.19
C LEU A 168 -0.10 -4.65 -1.98
N THR A 169 0.11 -4.44 -3.30
CA THR A 169 -0.80 -3.65 -4.16
C THR A 169 -1.92 -4.49 -4.77
N GLY A 170 -1.72 -5.80 -4.89
CA GLY A 170 -2.59 -6.74 -5.61
C GLY A 170 -3.93 -7.08 -4.95
N ILE A 171 -4.16 -6.72 -3.68
CA ILE A 171 -5.44 -7.03 -3.01
C ILE A 171 -6.45 -5.91 -3.31
N LYS A 172 -6.95 -5.87 -4.55
CA LYS A 172 -8.26 -5.29 -4.89
C LYS A 172 -9.33 -6.36 -4.63
N ILE A 173 -9.70 -6.51 -3.36
CA ILE A 173 -10.98 -7.08 -2.95
C ILE A 173 -11.78 -5.91 -2.41
#